data_AF-A0A9E2DP53-F1
#
_entry.id   AF-A0A9E2DP53-F1
#
_cell.length_a   1.000
_cell.length_b   1.000
_cell.length_c   1.000
_cell.angle_alpha   90.00
_cell.angle_beta   90.00
_cell.angle_gamma   90.00
#
_symmetry.space_group_name_H-M   'P 1'
#
loop_
_entity.id
_entity.type
_entity.pdbx_description
1 polymer ?
#
loop_
_entity_poly.entity_id
_entity_poly.type
_entity_poly.pdbx_seq_one_letter_code
_entity_poly.pdbx_strand_id
1 'polypeptide(L)'
;MENLIIKNIILFIVFISVGILFSILSLKIIKRIFDKQAKLTDLISNLSFIILSSSSLISLGLIFSKLYNPLFEIIRILEPQNFLIELLKYSFIFLFLSFLSWFIVVFLSITFFSFLTKDINEVEEIKKDNWKISLLISAVIFMLTLLVSNPVVGLLESIIPYPEIPNIF
;
A
#
# COMPACT_ATOMS: atom_id res chain seq x y z
N MET A 1 31.93 -0.66 4.98
CA MET A 1 31.05 0.32 4.30
C MET A 1 30.55 -0.19 2.96
N GLU A 2 31.39 -0.82 2.11
CA GLU A 2 30.98 -1.39 0.82
C GLU A 2 29.79 -2.36 0.89
N ASN A 3 29.75 -3.25 1.88
CA ASN A 3 28.62 -4.17 2.06
C ASN A 3 27.27 -3.47 2.32
N LEU A 4 27.26 -2.28 2.92
CA LEU A 4 26.01 -1.55 3.20
C LEU A 4 25.46 -0.90 1.93
N ILE A 5 26.34 -0.38 1.07
CA ILE A 5 25.97 0.22 -0.22
C ILE A 5 25.31 -0.84 -1.10
N ILE A 6 25.94 -2.03 -1.22
CA ILE A 6 25.39 -3.14 -2.00
C ILE A 6 24.02 -3.58 -1.48
N LYS A 7 23.86 -3.72 -0.16
CA LYS A 7 22.59 -4.09 0.49
C LYS A 7 21.47 -3.07 0.17
N ASN A 8 21.77 -1.76 0.21
CA ASN A 8 20.80 -0.71 -0.12
C ASN A 8 20.43 -0.71 -1.61
N ILE A 9 21.38 -0.97 -2.51
CA ILE A 9 21.09 -1.10 -3.96
C ILE A 9 20.16 -2.29 -4.22
N ILE A 10 20.41 -3.44 -3.57
CA ILE A 10 19.54 -4.62 -3.67
C ILE A 10 18.13 -4.27 -3.17
N LEU A 11 18.04 -3.62 -2.01
CA LEU A 11 16.74 -3.19 -1.44
C LEU A 11 15.99 -2.28 -2.41
N PHE A 12 16.66 -1.30 -2.99
CA PHE A 12 16.09 -0.38 -3.96
C PHE A 12 15.50 -1.10 -5.19
N ILE A 13 16.24 -2.04 -5.77
CA ILE A 13 15.79 -2.83 -6.93
C ILE A 13 14.56 -3.67 -6.57
N VAL A 14 14.57 -4.31 -5.40
CA VAL A 14 13.44 -5.10 -4.88
C VAL A 14 12.21 -4.20 -4.72
N PHE A 15 12.36 -3.04 -4.09
CA PHE A 15 11.26 -2.10 -3.86
C PHE A 15 10.62 -1.58 -5.14
N ILE A 16 11.42 -1.22 -6.14
CA ILE A 16 10.88 -0.76 -7.43
C ILE A 16 10.12 -1.88 -8.12
N SER A 17 10.74 -3.06 -8.22
CA SER A 17 10.16 -4.21 -8.92
C SER A 17 8.84 -4.62 -8.28
N VAL A 18 8.82 -4.68 -6.94
CA VAL A 18 7.65 -5.06 -6.18
C VAL A 18 6.60 -3.94 -6.16
N GLY A 19 7.00 -2.68 -6.07
CA GLY A 19 6.11 -1.53 -6.15
C GLY A 19 5.33 -1.49 -7.46
N ILE A 20 5.99 -1.78 -8.59
CA ILE A 20 5.34 -1.91 -9.91
C ILE A 20 4.34 -3.08 -9.90
N LEU A 21 4.74 -4.24 -9.38
CA LEU A 21 3.88 -5.43 -9.30
C LEU A 21 2.59 -5.15 -8.49
N PHE A 22 2.72 -4.59 -7.29
CA PHE A 22 1.57 -4.28 -6.44
C PHE A 22 0.72 -3.14 -6.98
N SER A 23 1.29 -2.19 -7.73
CA SER A 23 0.51 -1.17 -8.45
C SER A 23 -0.40 -1.81 -9.51
N ILE A 24 0.11 -2.79 -10.26
CA ILE A 24 -0.70 -3.56 -11.22
C ILE A 24 -1.79 -4.36 -10.51
N LEU A 25 -1.47 -4.99 -9.38
CA LEU A 25 -2.45 -5.73 -8.57
C LEU A 25 -3.54 -4.80 -8.01
N SER A 26 -3.15 -3.63 -7.52
CA SER A 26 -4.06 -2.59 -7.03
C SER A 26 -5.06 -2.18 -8.09
N LEU A 27 -4.60 -1.85 -9.31
CA LEU A 27 -5.48 -1.53 -10.43
C LEU A 27 -6.45 -2.67 -10.78
N LYS A 28 -5.99 -3.93 -10.75
CA LYS A 28 -6.85 -5.10 -10.97
C LYS A 28 -7.93 -5.23 -9.89
N ILE A 29 -7.58 -4.98 -8.63
CA ILE A 29 -8.54 -5.02 -7.50
C ILE A 29 -9.56 -3.91 -7.63
N ILE A 30 -9.12 -2.67 -7.88
CA ILE A 30 -10.01 -1.52 -8.07
C ILE A 30 -10.96 -1.81 -9.22
N LYS A 31 -10.44 -2.21 -10.39
CA LYS A 31 -11.27 -2.65 -11.52
C LYS A 31 -12.32 -3.66 -11.09
N ARG A 32 -11.94 -4.69 -10.31
CA ARG A 32 -12.85 -5.75 -9.87
C ARG A 32 -13.94 -5.25 -8.91
N ILE A 33 -13.65 -4.24 -8.09
CA ILE A 33 -14.63 -3.58 -7.20
C ILE A 33 -15.64 -2.80 -8.04
N PHE A 34 -15.19 -2.06 -9.05
CA PHE A 34 -16.06 -1.23 -9.89
C PHE A 34 -16.83 -2.05 -10.91
N ASP A 35 -16.13 -2.70 -11.82
CA ASP A 35 -16.76 -3.48 -12.88
C ASP A 35 -15.87 -4.63 -13.32
N LYS A 36 -16.24 -5.83 -12.88
CA LYS A 36 -15.53 -7.07 -13.20
C LYS A 36 -15.54 -7.36 -14.71
N GLN A 37 -16.54 -6.90 -15.45
CA GLN A 37 -16.76 -7.25 -16.86
C GLN A 37 -16.27 -6.17 -17.83
N ALA A 38 -16.14 -4.92 -17.37
CA ALA A 38 -15.64 -3.82 -18.21
C ALA A 38 -14.23 -4.07 -18.75
N LYS A 39 -13.94 -3.62 -19.99
CA LYS A 39 -12.57 -3.61 -20.50
C LYS A 39 -11.80 -2.48 -19.82
N LEU A 40 -10.48 -2.66 -19.68
CA LEU A 40 -9.65 -1.63 -19.05
C LEU A 40 -9.68 -0.31 -19.84
N THR A 41 -9.77 -0.40 -21.18
CA THR A 41 -9.86 0.77 -22.07
C THR A 41 -11.10 1.62 -21.77
N ASP A 42 -12.25 1.00 -21.54
CA ASP A 42 -13.51 1.70 -21.24
C ASP A 42 -13.43 2.40 -19.86
N LEU A 43 -12.76 1.77 -18.90
CA LEU A 43 -12.53 2.34 -17.58
C LEU A 43 -11.55 3.53 -17.61
N ILE A 44 -10.50 3.45 -18.43
CA ILE A 44 -9.54 4.55 -18.60
C ILE A 44 -10.20 5.77 -19.27
N SER A 45 -11.27 5.61 -20.05
CA SER A 45 -12.00 6.77 -20.58
C SER A 45 -12.87 7.49 -19.53
N ASN A 46 -13.15 6.85 -18.40
CA ASN A 46 -13.98 7.40 -17.34
C ASN A 46 -13.12 8.20 -16.35
N LEU A 47 -13.33 9.51 -16.30
CA LEU A 47 -12.55 10.43 -15.47
C LEU A 47 -12.67 10.11 -13.98
N SER A 48 -13.85 9.71 -13.54
CA SER A 48 -14.17 9.36 -12.16
C SER A 48 -13.38 8.14 -11.71
N PHE A 49 -13.29 7.12 -12.56
CA PHE A 49 -12.47 5.95 -12.33
C PHE A 49 -10.98 6.31 -12.29
N ILE A 50 -10.50 7.17 -13.21
CA ILE A 50 -9.10 7.61 -13.21
C ILE A 50 -8.75 8.34 -11.91
N ILE A 51 -9.59 9.28 -11.45
CA ILE A 51 -9.35 10.05 -10.23
C ILE A 51 -9.19 9.12 -9.03
N LEU A 52 -10.12 8.18 -8.87
CA LEU A 52 -10.11 7.25 -7.74
C LEU A 52 -8.95 6.25 -7.83
N SER A 53 -8.69 5.70 -9.02
CA SER A 53 -7.58 4.75 -9.20
C SER A 53 -6.23 5.43 -8.98
N SER A 54 -6.07 6.68 -9.41
CA SER A 54 -4.87 7.49 -9.18
C SER A 54 -4.66 7.79 -7.70
N SER A 55 -5.68 8.25 -6.97
CA SER A 55 -5.57 8.52 -5.53
C SER A 55 -5.27 7.26 -4.73
N SER A 56 -5.88 6.13 -5.11
CA SER A 56 -5.58 4.83 -4.55
C SER A 56 -4.14 4.37 -4.81
N LEU A 57 -3.60 4.59 -6.02
CA LEU A 57 -2.20 4.28 -6.33
C LEU A 57 -1.23 5.18 -5.54
N ILE A 58 -1.55 6.47 -5.39
CA ILE A 58 -0.74 7.37 -4.56
C ILE A 58 -0.79 6.93 -3.09
N SER A 59 -1.96 6.52 -2.59
CA SER A 59 -2.12 5.95 -1.25
C SER A 59 -1.22 4.73 -1.03
N LEU A 60 -1.22 3.81 -2.00
CA LEU A 60 -0.34 2.63 -1.96
C LEU A 60 1.13 3.04 -1.91
N GLY A 61 1.54 4.00 -2.75
CA GLY A 61 2.91 4.53 -2.76
C GLY A 61 3.31 5.19 -1.45
N LEU A 62 2.41 5.94 -0.82
CA LEU A 62 2.65 6.57 0.48
C LEU A 62 2.85 5.53 1.58
N ILE A 63 2.01 4.49 1.65
CA ILE A 63 2.17 3.41 2.62
C ILE A 63 3.47 2.65 2.35
N PHE A 64 3.75 2.31 1.09
CA PHE A 64 4.96 1.57 0.72
C PHE A 64 6.24 2.38 0.98
N SER A 65 6.20 3.71 0.86
CA SER A 65 7.34 4.56 1.19
C SER A 65 7.80 4.40 2.64
N LYS A 66 6.89 4.01 3.55
CA LYS A 66 7.20 3.78 4.96
C LYS A 66 7.90 2.47 5.24
N LEU A 67 7.88 1.52 4.30
CA LEU A 67 8.53 0.21 4.46
C LEU A 67 10.06 0.30 4.53
N TYR A 68 10.65 1.39 4.04
CA TYR A 68 12.11 1.53 4.01
C TYR A 68 12.71 1.40 5.41
N ASN A 69 12.15 2.12 6.40
CA ASN A 69 12.66 2.13 7.77
C ASN A 69 12.69 0.74 8.41
N PRO A 70 11.57 -0.01 8.52
CA PRO A 70 11.58 -1.30 9.18
C PRO A 70 12.40 -2.34 8.39
N LEU A 71 12.46 -2.25 7.05
CA LEU A 71 13.32 -3.16 6.27
C LEU A 71 14.80 -2.84 6.40
N PHE A 72 15.17 -1.56 6.58
CA PHE A 72 16.54 -1.19 6.88
C PHE A 72 17.00 -1.74 8.23
N GLU A 73 16.14 -1.70 9.26
CA GLU A 73 16.44 -2.31 10.56
C GLU A 73 16.62 -3.83 10.45
N ILE A 74 15.80 -4.52 9.65
CA ILE A 74 16.01 -5.95 9.34
C ILE A 74 17.40 -6.17 8.72
N ILE A 75 17.78 -5.38 7.71
CA ILE A 75 19.11 -5.51 7.06
C ILE A 75 20.27 -5.33 8.04
N ARG A 76 20.08 -4.48 9.06
CA ARG A 76 21.06 -4.21 10.11
C ARG A 76 21.22 -5.37 11.09
N ILE A 77 20.14 -6.06 11.42
CA ILE A 77 20.11 -7.13 12.43
C ILE A 77 20.47 -8.50 11.81
N LEU A 78 20.16 -8.72 10.53
CA LEU A 78 20.35 -10.03 9.90
C LEU A 78 21.81 -10.48 9.78
N GLU A 79 22.06 -11.72 10.20
CA GLU A 79 23.34 -12.41 10.04
C GLU A 79 23.64 -12.77 8.58
N PRO A 80 24.93 -12.89 8.20
CA PRO A 80 25.33 -13.11 6.81
C PRO A 80 25.00 -14.51 6.26
N GLN A 81 24.85 -15.53 7.10
CA GLN A 81 24.74 -16.93 6.63
C GLN A 81 23.42 -17.24 5.89
N ASN A 82 22.33 -16.50 6.15
CA ASN A 82 21.03 -16.66 5.49
C ASN A 82 20.40 -15.33 5.03
N PHE A 83 21.22 -14.28 4.88
CA PHE A 83 20.78 -12.91 4.67
C PHE A 83 19.70 -12.76 3.58
N LEU A 84 19.89 -13.38 2.41
CA LEU A 84 18.95 -13.24 1.28
C LEU A 84 17.57 -13.85 1.58
N ILE A 85 17.54 -15.05 2.18
CA ILE A 85 16.29 -15.76 2.46
C ILE A 85 15.49 -15.01 3.52
N GLU A 86 16.15 -14.57 4.58
CA GLU A 86 15.50 -13.83 5.66
C GLU A 86 15.03 -12.44 5.19
N LEU A 87 15.85 -11.73 4.42
CA LEU A 87 15.45 -10.44 3.84
C LEU A 87 14.21 -10.58 2.96
N LEU A 88 14.16 -11.61 2.10
CA LEU A 88 13.00 -11.86 1.25
C LEU A 88 11.76 -12.22 2.08
N LYS A 89 11.92 -13.03 3.13
CA LYS A 89 10.82 -13.40 4.04
C LYS A 89 10.20 -12.16 4.70
N TYR A 90 11.02 -11.32 5.35
CA TYR A 90 10.52 -10.11 6.02
C TYR A 90 9.96 -9.09 5.02
N SER A 91 10.63 -8.89 3.89
CA SER A 91 10.14 -8.01 2.82
C SER A 91 8.75 -8.45 2.37
N PHE A 92 8.55 -9.74 2.09
CA PHE A 92 7.25 -10.25 1.65
C PHE A 92 6.16 -10.05 2.69
N ILE A 93 6.43 -10.34 3.97
CA ILE A 93 5.46 -10.13 5.06
C ILE A 93 5.09 -8.64 5.16
N PHE A 94 6.07 -7.75 5.14
CA PHE A 94 5.84 -6.32 5.31
C PHE A 94 5.08 -5.71 4.12
N LEU A 95 5.42 -6.14 2.91
CA LEU A 95 4.72 -5.77 1.69
C LEU A 95 3.27 -6.25 1.71
N PHE A 96 3.03 -7.50 2.13
CA PHE A 96 1.69 -8.05 2.23
C PHE A 96 0.82 -7.28 3.24
N LEU A 97 1.33 -7.01 4.44
CA LEU A 97 0.61 -6.25 5.47
C LEU A 97 0.34 -4.80 5.04
N SER A 98 1.31 -4.18 4.36
CA SER A 98 1.15 -2.83 3.82
C SER A 98 0.10 -2.77 2.71
N PHE A 99 0.09 -3.78 1.83
CA PHE A 99 -0.91 -3.90 0.78
C PHE A 99 -2.31 -4.16 1.35
N LEU A 100 -2.41 -4.98 2.38
CA LEU A 100 -3.67 -5.20 3.10
C LEU A 100 -4.17 -3.90 3.75
N SER A 101 -3.27 -3.11 4.33
CA SER A 101 -3.59 -1.81 4.92
C SER A 101 -4.09 -0.81 3.87
N TRP A 102 -3.45 -0.77 2.69
CA TRP A 102 -3.95 0.00 1.54
C TRP A 102 -5.38 -0.42 1.15
N PHE A 103 -5.64 -1.72 1.05
CA PHE A 103 -6.96 -2.23 0.70
C PHE A 103 -8.02 -1.79 1.72
N ILE A 104 -7.70 -1.87 3.02
CA ILE A 104 -8.56 -1.41 4.11
C ILE A 104 -8.84 0.10 3.98
N VAL A 105 -7.82 0.92 3.71
CA VAL A 105 -7.98 2.37 3.53
C VAL A 105 -8.95 2.69 2.39
N VAL A 106 -8.77 2.06 1.22
CA VAL A 106 -9.67 2.29 0.07
C VAL A 106 -11.09 1.84 0.38
N PHE A 107 -11.25 0.66 0.98
CA PHE A 107 -12.56 0.11 1.35
C PHE A 107 -13.28 0.99 2.38
N LEU A 108 -12.57 1.43 3.43
CA LEU A 108 -13.12 2.33 4.44
C LEU A 108 -13.46 3.70 3.86
N SER A 109 -12.69 4.20 2.89
CA SER A 109 -12.99 5.49 2.26
C SER A 109 -14.31 5.48 1.52
N ILE A 110 -14.59 4.40 0.77
CA ILE A 110 -15.86 4.22 0.06
C ILE A 110 -16.99 4.08 1.09
N THR A 111 -16.82 3.21 2.09
CA THR A 111 -17.84 2.94 3.12
C THR A 111 -18.16 4.16 3.97
N PHE A 112 -17.15 4.94 4.35
CA PHE A 112 -17.30 6.18 5.09
C PHE A 112 -18.11 7.20 4.31
N PHE A 113 -17.85 7.32 3.01
CA PHE A 113 -18.63 8.20 2.16
C PHE A 113 -20.08 7.71 2.05
N SER A 114 -20.31 6.42 1.79
CA SER A 114 -21.67 5.83 1.76
C SER A 114 -22.47 6.06 3.04
N PHE A 115 -21.81 6.08 4.20
CA PHE A 115 -22.48 6.40 5.47
C PHE A 115 -23.00 7.85 5.53
N LEU A 116 -22.28 8.79 4.91
CA LEU A 116 -22.67 10.20 4.84
C LEU A 116 -23.77 10.45 3.81
N THR A 117 -23.76 9.71 2.71
CA THR A 117 -24.61 9.96 1.52
C THR A 117 -25.77 8.99 1.36
N LYS A 118 -26.22 8.31 2.43
CA LYS A 118 -27.28 7.27 2.60
C LYS A 118 -28.23 6.92 1.43
N ASP A 119 -28.57 7.85 0.55
CA ASP A 119 -29.47 7.71 -0.60
C ASP A 119 -28.75 7.60 -1.96
N ILE A 120 -27.42 7.66 -2.01
CA ILE A 120 -26.61 7.64 -3.25
C ILE A 120 -25.78 6.36 -3.31
N ASN A 121 -25.77 5.69 -4.47
CA ASN A 121 -24.86 4.58 -4.74
C ASN A 121 -23.58 5.11 -5.41
N GLU A 122 -22.49 5.20 -4.65
CA GLU A 122 -21.22 5.79 -5.12
C GLU A 122 -20.64 5.03 -6.30
N VAL A 123 -20.73 3.70 -6.28
CA VAL A 123 -20.16 2.86 -7.33
C VAL A 123 -20.91 3.08 -8.64
N GLU A 124 -22.24 3.22 -8.59
CA GLU A 124 -23.04 3.56 -9.76
C GLU A 124 -22.76 4.97 -10.28
N GLU A 125 -22.61 5.95 -9.39
CA GLU A 125 -22.30 7.32 -9.78
C GLU A 125 -20.92 7.44 -10.44
N ILE A 126 -19.92 6.71 -9.94
CA ILE A 126 -18.60 6.64 -10.57
C ILE A 126 -18.70 6.00 -11.96
N LYS A 127 -19.53 4.95 -12.13
CA LYS A 127 -19.78 4.36 -13.46
C LYS A 127 -20.43 5.32 -14.44
N LYS A 128 -21.28 6.24 -13.95
CA LYS A 128 -21.87 7.33 -14.75
C LYS A 128 -20.93 8.52 -14.98
N ASP A 129 -19.66 8.39 -14.58
CA ASP A 129 -18.63 9.41 -14.69
C ASP A 129 -18.90 10.68 -13.87
N ASN A 130 -19.49 10.53 -12.69
CA ASN A 130 -19.62 11.61 -11.72
C ASN A 130 -18.30 11.88 -10.97
N TRP A 131 -17.42 12.68 -11.58
CA TRP A 131 -16.06 12.92 -11.08
C TRP A 131 -16.02 13.61 -9.71
N LYS A 132 -17.09 14.32 -9.35
CA LYS A 132 -17.20 15.04 -8.07
C LYS A 132 -17.17 14.06 -6.89
N ILE A 133 -17.86 12.93 -7.02
CA ILE A 133 -17.90 11.89 -5.99
C ILE A 133 -16.53 11.21 -5.87
N SER A 134 -15.90 10.87 -7.00
CA SER A 134 -14.54 10.32 -7.00
C SER A 134 -13.52 11.25 -6.35
N LEU A 135 -13.65 12.57 -6.56
CA LEU A 135 -12.74 13.54 -5.97
C LEU A 135 -12.90 13.59 -4.44
N LEU A 136 -14.14 13.56 -3.93
CA LEU A 136 -14.41 13.50 -2.50
C LEU A 136 -13.87 12.21 -1.87
N ILE A 137 -14.13 11.05 -2.49
CA ILE A 137 -13.60 9.77 -2.01
C ILE A 137 -12.07 9.78 -2.04
N SER A 138 -11.46 10.39 -3.06
CA SER A 138 -10.00 10.53 -3.15
C SER A 138 -9.44 11.36 -1.99
N ALA A 139 -10.11 12.44 -1.59
CA ALA A 139 -9.70 13.23 -0.42
C ALA A 139 -9.77 12.39 0.88
N VAL A 140 -10.80 11.55 1.04
CA VAL A 140 -10.93 10.63 2.18
C VAL A 140 -9.81 9.58 2.15
N ILE A 141 -9.49 9.01 0.99
CA ILE A 141 -8.36 8.08 0.81
C ILE A 141 -7.07 8.73 1.30
N PHE A 142 -6.77 9.95 0.87
CA PHE A 142 -5.55 10.65 1.29
C PHE A 142 -5.52 10.87 2.81
N MET A 143 -6.62 11.36 3.38
CA MET A 143 -6.74 11.61 4.81
C MET A 143 -6.52 10.32 5.61
N LEU A 144 -7.22 9.23 5.27
CA LEU A 144 -7.08 7.94 5.95
C LEU A 144 -5.68 7.33 5.74
N THR A 145 -5.08 7.50 4.56
CA THR A 145 -3.70 7.05 4.30
C THR A 145 -2.74 7.70 5.28
N LEU A 146 -2.81 9.02 5.45
CA LEU A 146 -1.92 9.76 6.34
C LEU A 146 -2.12 9.33 7.81
N LEU A 147 -3.36 9.06 8.22
CA LEU A 147 -3.66 8.56 9.57
C LEU A 147 -3.12 7.15 9.82
N VAL A 148 -3.26 6.25 8.83
CA VAL A 148 -2.93 4.82 8.98
C VAL A 148 -1.44 4.53 8.73
N SER A 149 -0.74 5.38 7.97
CA SER A 149 0.65 5.13 7.56
C SER A 149 1.61 4.88 8.74
N ASN A 150 1.52 5.65 9.82
CA ASN A 150 2.41 5.47 10.98
C ASN A 150 2.04 4.25 11.85
N PRO A 151 0.74 4.02 12.19
CA PRO A 151 0.33 2.78 12.84
C PRO A 151 0.77 1.51 12.10
N VAL A 152 0.74 1.52 10.76
CA VAL A 152 1.23 0.39 9.96
C VAL A 152 2.71 0.13 10.22
N VAL A 153 3.54 1.18 10.28
CA VAL A 153 4.98 1.01 10.62
C VAL A 153 5.15 0.34 11.98
N GLY A 154 4.42 0.78 13.00
CA GLY A 154 4.49 0.17 14.33
C GLY A 154 4.10 -1.32 14.33
N LEU A 155 3.11 -1.71 13.51
CA LEU A 155 2.76 -3.13 13.32
C LEU A 155 3.91 -3.91 12.67
N LEU A 156 4.60 -3.32 11.69
CA LEU A 156 5.73 -3.98 11.03
C LEU A 156 6.93 -4.12 11.96
N GLU A 157 7.23 -3.08 12.73
CA GLU A 157 8.32 -3.08 13.72
C GLU A 157 8.11 -4.14 14.80
N SER A 158 6.87 -4.41 15.20
CA SER A 158 6.55 -5.48 16.18
C SER A 158 6.92 -6.89 15.72
N ILE A 159 7.14 -7.09 14.42
CA ILE A 159 7.53 -8.39 13.82
C ILE A 159 9.06 -8.52 13.74
N ILE A 160 9.81 -7.43 13.93
CA ILE A 160 11.28 -7.44 13.85
C ILE A 160 11.84 -8.25 15.03
N PRO A 161 12.68 -9.28 14.78
CA PRO A 161 13.28 -10.10 15.83
C PRO A 161 14.48 -9.37 16.43
N TYR A 162 14.25 -8.41 17.32
CA TYR A 162 15.34 -7.76 18.04
C TYR A 162 16.06 -8.79 18.94
N PRO A 163 17.42 -8.79 18.97
CA PRO A 163 18.16 -9.66 19.86
C PRO A 163 17.82 -9.34 21.31
N GLU A 164 17.68 -10.37 22.14
CA GLU A 164 17.47 -10.20 23.57
C GLU A 164 18.63 -9.39 24.16
N ILE A 165 18.29 -8.29 24.82
CA ILE A 165 19.28 -7.48 25.53
C ILE A 165 19.79 -8.36 26.68
N PRO A 166 21.11 -8.58 26.84
CA PRO A 166 21.63 -9.34 27.97
C PRO A 166 21.07 -8.76 29.26
N ASN A 167 20.49 -9.60 30.11
CA ASN A 167 19.93 -9.13 31.38
C ASN A 167 21.10 -8.71 32.28
N ILE A 168 21.34 -7.39 32.38
CA ILE A 168 22.48 -6.80 33.12
C ILE A 168 22.13 -6.51 34.59
N PHE A 169 21.02 -7.06 35.09
CA PHE A 169 20.52 -6.89 36.46
C PHE A 169 20.36 -8.23 37.17
#